data_AF-A0AAW2YHZ3-F1
#
_entry.id   AF-A0AAW2YHZ3-F1
#
_cell.length_a   1.000
_cell.length_b   1.000
_cell.length_c   1.000
_cell.angle_alpha   90.00
_cell.angle_beta   90.00
_cell.angle_gamma   90.00
#
_symmetry.space_group_name_H-M   'P 1'
#
loop_
_entity.id
_entity.type
_entity.pdbx_description
1 polymer ?
#
loop_
_entity_poly.entity_id
_entity_poly.type
_entity_poly.pdbx_seq_one_letter_code
_entity_poly.pdbx_strand_id
1 'polypeptide(L)'
;METTLFTVMLYYYPLYPFTLKKTQSKSVIKNCWAWIFFAGLCCVMRPTNALMCAPLFLNQIIYILKQDGAAQAFSFVFIRFIPLLLFWLVTSIAIDSYMYGKLSLVVFQFLKFNVFENRSHMYGTQPWHWYLSQGFPVMLLTHTLLIVWLVYYRIKNSTWPNPGTLKPLYLVLYVNVVYSLFAHKEFRFVYPVLPLCFVFCGKALQQLNLIIASRSGGNLLKITLLALVIVPQILFAFYFSVLHQRGTLAAMDSLRSRADQVKSVHFLMPCHHAPGYSHIHTEKYIPMRHLDCSPIPAGSPEGTLDEADQFYEDPLSFVNQMYKNENKPSHIVMYEDMAGTLAPFLNQSNYCLMDKRFHVFLPHVHDRRMSEYVSIYHDCDLQQ
;
A
#
# COMPACT_ATOMS: atom_id res chain seq x y z
N MET A 1 6.82 6.03 -4.42
CA MET A 1 7.96 6.72 -3.77
C MET A 1 8.78 5.77 -2.90
N GLU A 2 8.18 5.10 -1.92
CA GLU A 2 8.88 4.18 -1.01
C GLU A 2 9.69 3.08 -1.72
N THR A 3 9.06 2.29 -2.59
CA THR A 3 9.76 1.25 -3.38
C THR A 3 10.92 1.82 -4.18
N THR A 4 10.76 3.02 -4.74
CA THR A 4 11.81 3.72 -5.49
C THR A 4 12.98 4.07 -4.58
N LEU A 5 12.73 4.68 -3.42
CA LEU A 5 13.77 5.02 -2.44
C LEU A 5 14.49 3.77 -1.91
N PHE A 6 13.75 2.69 -1.64
CA PHE A 6 14.35 1.43 -1.22
C PHE A 6 15.22 0.81 -2.32
N THR A 7 14.81 0.92 -3.59
CA THR A 7 15.61 0.47 -4.73
C THR A 7 16.90 1.30 -4.88
N VAL A 8 16.82 2.62 -4.71
CA VAL A 8 17.99 3.50 -4.69
C VAL A 8 18.92 3.14 -3.51
N MET A 9 18.37 2.88 -2.33
CA MET A 9 19.14 2.41 -1.17
C MET A 9 19.87 1.10 -1.48
N LEU A 10 19.18 0.12 -2.06
CA LEU A 10 19.76 -1.17 -2.46
C LEU A 10 20.85 -1.03 -3.52
N TYR A 11 20.72 -0.07 -4.46
CA TYR A 11 21.76 0.22 -5.46
C TYR A 11 23.09 0.63 -4.81
N TYR A 12 23.03 1.42 -3.73
CA TYR A 12 24.22 1.83 -2.98
C TYR A 12 24.69 0.82 -1.93
N TYR A 13 23.91 -0.22 -1.64
CA TYR A 13 24.26 -1.22 -0.62
C TYR A 13 25.45 -2.09 -1.08
N PRO A 14 26.59 -2.07 -0.35
CA PRO A 14 27.86 -2.56 -0.90
C PRO A 14 27.99 -4.09 -0.92
N LEU A 15 27.12 -4.81 -0.20
CA LEU A 15 27.17 -6.27 -0.04
C LEU A 15 26.03 -7.01 -0.76
N TYR A 16 25.17 -6.31 -1.52
CA TYR A 16 24.10 -6.96 -2.25
C TYR A 16 24.62 -7.65 -3.51
N PRO A 17 24.11 -8.85 -3.88
CA PRO A 17 24.75 -9.73 -4.85
C PRO A 17 24.52 -9.34 -6.33
N PHE A 18 24.08 -8.11 -6.62
CA PHE A 18 24.01 -7.59 -7.99
C PHE A 18 25.21 -6.73 -8.39
N THR A 19 26.17 -6.49 -7.49
CA THR A 19 27.46 -5.92 -7.88
C THR A 19 28.24 -6.95 -8.71
N LEU A 20 28.02 -6.90 -10.02
CA LEU A 20 28.70 -7.67 -11.07
C LEU A 20 30.23 -7.43 -11.12
N LYS A 21 30.77 -6.51 -10.31
CA LYS A 21 32.20 -6.24 -10.25
C LYS A 21 32.85 -7.04 -9.13
N LYS A 22 33.57 -8.09 -9.54
CA LYS A 22 34.59 -8.82 -8.77
C LYS A 22 35.74 -7.91 -8.28
N THR A 23 35.72 -6.63 -8.63
CA THR A 23 36.74 -5.62 -8.33
C THR A 23 36.20 -4.59 -7.36
N GLN A 24 36.36 -4.84 -6.06
CA GLN A 24 36.76 -3.82 -5.08
C GLN A 24 37.12 -4.46 -3.73
N SER A 25 38.28 -5.12 -3.72
CA SER A 25 38.91 -5.73 -2.55
C SER A 25 39.41 -4.74 -1.49
N LYS A 26 39.16 -3.42 -1.56
CA LYS A 26 39.80 -2.47 -0.63
C LYS A 26 38.94 -1.35 -0.07
N SER A 27 37.62 -1.32 -0.30
CA SER A 27 36.81 -0.26 0.30
C SER A 27 35.30 -0.51 0.32
N VAL A 28 34.86 -1.63 0.89
CA VAL A 28 33.45 -1.78 1.33
C VAL A 28 33.05 -0.64 2.28
N ILE A 29 34.05 -0.04 2.94
CA ILE A 29 33.95 1.06 3.90
C ILE A 29 33.78 2.46 3.24
N LYS A 30 34.52 2.91 2.21
CA LYS A 30 34.44 4.34 1.76
C LYS A 30 33.06 4.78 1.26
N ASN A 31 32.25 3.89 0.69
CA ASN A 31 30.98 4.26 0.05
C ASN A 31 29.74 3.83 0.85
N CYS A 32 29.85 3.62 2.17
CA CYS A 32 28.68 3.28 2.99
C CYS A 32 27.72 4.46 3.22
N TRP A 33 28.17 5.70 3.08
CA TRP A 33 27.38 6.89 3.40
C TRP A 33 26.08 6.98 2.61
N ALA A 34 26.13 6.69 1.31
CA ALA A 34 24.96 6.79 0.44
C ALA A 34 23.86 5.80 0.84
N TRP A 35 24.18 4.53 1.08
CA TRP A 35 23.14 3.56 1.45
C TRP A 35 22.56 3.84 2.83
N ILE A 36 23.37 4.25 3.82
CA ILE A 36 22.86 4.61 5.17
C ILE A 36 21.98 5.86 5.07
N PHE A 37 22.39 6.85 4.26
CA PHE A 37 21.62 8.06 4.03
C PHE A 37 20.25 7.73 3.45
N PHE A 38 20.18 6.93 2.37
CA PHE A 38 18.90 6.53 1.78
C PHE A 38 18.10 5.59 2.69
N ALA A 39 18.75 4.74 3.49
CA ALA A 39 18.08 3.89 4.48
C ALA A 39 17.40 4.74 5.57
N GLY A 40 18.09 5.76 6.10
CA GLY A 40 17.53 6.70 7.07
C GLY A 40 16.33 7.48 6.50
N LEU A 41 16.45 7.96 5.25
CA LEU A 41 15.33 8.59 4.54
C LEU A 41 14.14 7.63 4.39
N CYS A 42 14.38 6.38 3.98
CA CYS A 42 13.31 5.36 3.88
C CYS A 42 12.61 5.13 5.22
N CYS A 43 13.35 5.09 6.32
CA CYS A 43 12.82 4.83 7.67
C CYS A 43 12.08 6.03 8.25
N VAL A 44 12.52 7.27 7.97
CA VAL A 44 11.79 8.47 8.42
C VAL A 44 10.50 8.67 7.62
N MET A 45 10.57 8.54 6.30
CA MET A 45 9.38 8.58 5.44
C MET A 45 8.40 7.46 5.79
N ARG A 46 8.91 6.30 6.22
CA ARG A 46 8.12 5.15 6.66
C ARG A 46 8.86 4.31 7.71
N PRO A 47 8.47 4.39 8.99
CA PRO A 47 9.14 3.65 10.06
C PRO A 47 9.16 2.13 9.87
N THR A 48 8.18 1.57 9.16
CA THR A 48 8.13 0.13 8.82
C THR A 48 9.34 -0.33 8.00
N ASN A 49 9.95 0.52 7.18
CA ASN A 49 11.15 0.17 6.39
C ASN A 49 12.37 -0.16 7.25
N ALA A 50 12.38 0.23 8.52
CA ALA A 50 13.43 -0.18 9.46
C ALA A 50 13.55 -1.71 9.54
N LEU A 51 12.41 -2.42 9.49
CA LEU A 51 12.40 -3.90 9.49
C LEU A 51 13.12 -4.45 8.25
N MET A 52 12.92 -3.86 7.08
CA MET A 52 13.60 -4.30 5.85
C MET A 52 15.09 -3.96 5.84
N CYS A 53 15.47 -2.83 6.44
CA CYS A 53 16.85 -2.38 6.52
C CYS A 53 17.65 -3.17 7.57
N ALA A 54 17.00 -3.70 8.61
CA ALA A 54 17.63 -4.45 9.69
C ALA A 54 18.54 -5.61 9.23
N PRO A 55 18.12 -6.57 8.39
CA PRO A 55 18.98 -7.64 7.92
C PRO A 55 20.16 -7.14 7.07
N LEU A 56 19.99 -6.04 6.33
CA LEU A 56 21.07 -5.41 5.56
C LEU A 56 22.11 -4.78 6.50
N PHE A 57 21.65 -4.03 7.50
CA PHE A 57 22.51 -3.44 8.51
C PHE A 57 23.29 -4.50 9.31
N LEU A 58 22.63 -5.56 9.75
CA LEU A 58 23.27 -6.69 10.45
C LEU A 58 24.30 -7.39 9.57
N ASN A 59 23.97 -7.67 8.31
CA ASN A 59 24.91 -8.28 7.37
C ASN A 59 26.13 -7.39 7.12
N GLN A 60 25.95 -6.07 7.03
CA GLN A 60 27.05 -5.12 6.93
C GLN A 60 27.96 -5.16 8.15
N ILE A 61 27.40 -5.13 9.36
CA ILE A 61 28.19 -5.20 10.61
C ILE A 61 28.95 -6.51 10.69
N ILE A 62 28.29 -7.65 10.43
CA ILE A 62 28.93 -8.97 10.47
C ILE A 62 30.07 -9.05 9.46
N TYR A 63 29.89 -8.48 8.26
CA TYR A 63 30.94 -8.44 7.25
C TYR A 63 32.15 -7.63 7.72
N ILE A 64 31.93 -6.42 8.24
CA ILE A 64 33.01 -5.55 8.74
C ILE A 64 33.72 -6.22 9.92
N LEU A 65 32.98 -6.84 10.85
CA LEU A 65 33.56 -7.57 11.98
C LEU A 65 34.49 -8.70 11.51
N LYS A 66 34.09 -9.44 10.47
CA LYS A 66 34.87 -10.58 9.94
C LYS A 66 36.08 -10.17 9.11
N GLN A 67 36.00 -9.07 8.36
CA GLN A 67 37.03 -8.66 7.41
C GLN A 67 37.97 -7.59 7.97
N ASP A 68 37.42 -6.60 8.68
CA ASP A 68 38.12 -5.37 9.08
C ASP A 68 38.27 -5.25 10.62
N GLY A 69 37.59 -6.10 11.40
CA GLY A 69 37.69 -6.21 12.86
C GLY A 69 36.74 -5.31 13.66
N ALA A 70 36.77 -5.47 14.99
CA ALA A 70 35.84 -4.82 15.92
C ALA A 70 35.93 -3.29 15.94
N ALA A 71 37.15 -2.73 15.85
CA ALA A 71 37.36 -1.29 15.83
C ALA A 71 36.67 -0.62 14.63
N GLN A 72 36.68 -1.28 13.47
CA GLN A 72 36.05 -0.75 12.26
C GLN A 72 34.52 -0.89 12.29
N ALA A 73 33.99 -1.96 12.90
CA ALA A 73 32.56 -2.08 13.15
C ALA A 73 32.06 -0.99 14.11
N PHE A 74 32.82 -0.69 15.17
CA PHE A 74 32.53 0.41 16.08
C PHE A 74 32.54 1.76 15.36
N SER A 75 33.59 2.03 14.57
CA SER A 75 33.68 3.22 13.72
C SER A 75 32.47 3.35 12.78
N PHE A 76 32.06 2.27 12.12
CA PHE A 76 30.88 2.25 11.26
C PHE A 76 29.59 2.66 12.01
N VAL A 77 29.36 2.11 13.22
CA VAL A 77 28.16 2.42 14.01
C VAL A 77 28.18 3.86 14.50
N PHE A 78 29.24 4.29 15.19
CA PHE A 78 29.26 5.56 15.90
C PHE A 78 29.62 6.76 15.04
N ILE A 79 30.44 6.58 14.00
CA ILE A 79 30.90 7.68 13.14
C ILE A 79 29.99 7.84 11.91
N ARG A 80 29.25 6.79 11.50
CA ARG A 80 28.47 6.84 10.25
C ARG A 80 26.98 6.61 10.46
N PHE A 81 26.62 5.51 11.11
CA PHE A 81 25.21 5.17 11.30
C PHE A 81 24.49 6.13 12.24
N ILE A 82 25.01 6.31 13.46
CA ILE A 82 24.38 7.17 14.47
C ILE A 82 24.24 8.62 13.99
N PRO A 83 25.28 9.28 13.42
CA PRO A 83 25.13 10.65 12.93
C PRO A 83 24.09 10.80 11.84
N LEU A 84 24.01 9.87 10.89
CA LEU A 84 22.99 9.89 9.83
C LEU A 84 21.59 9.59 10.35
N LEU A 85 21.45 8.69 11.33
CA LEU A 85 20.19 8.43 12.00
C LEU A 85 19.70 9.69 12.73
N LEU A 86 20.57 10.34 13.50
CA LEU A 86 20.25 11.58 14.20
C LEU A 86 19.92 12.71 13.23
N PHE A 87 20.67 12.86 12.13
CA PHE A 87 20.39 13.83 11.07
C PHE A 87 18.96 13.67 10.55
N TRP A 88 18.55 12.45 10.21
CA TRP A 88 17.20 12.20 9.69
C TRP A 88 16.11 12.38 10.74
N LEU A 89 16.33 11.94 11.98
CA LEU A 89 15.38 12.15 13.07
C LEU A 89 15.17 13.65 13.36
N VAL A 90 16.24 14.42 13.47
CA VAL A 90 16.17 15.88 13.67
C VAL A 90 15.48 16.55 12.50
N THR A 91 15.78 16.13 11.26
CA THR A 91 15.15 16.68 10.05
C THR A 91 13.64 16.40 10.05
N SER A 92 13.20 15.18 10.39
CA SER A 92 11.78 14.85 10.54
C SER A 92 11.12 15.74 11.57
N ILE A 93 11.68 15.79 12.78
CA ILE A 93 11.13 16.59 13.89
C ILE A 93 11.03 18.07 13.49
N ALA A 94 12.05 18.63 12.83
CA ALA A 94 12.05 20.02 12.39
C ALA A 94 10.96 20.29 11.35
N ILE A 95 10.86 19.46 10.30
CA ILE A 95 9.85 19.62 9.24
C ILE A 95 8.45 19.43 9.82
N ASP A 96 8.21 18.34 10.54
CA ASP A 96 6.91 18.03 11.11
C ASP A 96 6.49 19.11 12.11
N SER A 97 7.39 19.55 12.99
CA SER A 97 7.06 20.59 13.98
C SER A 97 6.77 21.94 13.35
N TYR A 98 7.46 22.28 12.25
CA TYR A 98 7.17 23.47 11.46
C TYR A 98 5.78 23.39 10.82
N MET A 99 5.44 22.26 10.19
CA MET A 99 4.17 22.07 9.50
C MET A 99 2.97 22.01 10.47
N TYR A 100 3.13 21.34 11.62
CA TYR A 100 2.07 21.22 12.62
C TYR A 100 1.97 22.42 13.58
N GLY A 101 2.94 23.35 13.55
CA GLY A 101 3.01 24.48 14.48
C GLY A 101 3.24 24.10 15.95
N LYS A 102 3.65 22.86 16.22
CA LYS A 102 3.92 22.33 17.57
C LYS A 102 5.01 21.26 17.50
N LEU A 103 5.77 21.08 18.59
CA LEU A 103 6.77 20.02 18.66
C LEU A 103 6.13 18.65 18.38
N SER A 104 6.54 18.03 17.29
CA SER A 104 5.92 16.82 16.76
C SER A 104 6.97 15.72 16.55
N LEU A 105 6.96 14.74 17.45
CA LEU A 105 7.83 13.56 17.39
C LEU A 105 7.11 12.43 16.62
N VAL A 106 6.94 12.59 15.31
CA VAL A 106 6.09 11.71 14.49
C VAL A 106 6.51 10.25 14.54
N VAL A 107 7.81 9.94 14.46
CA VAL A 107 8.33 8.57 14.56
C VAL A 107 8.00 7.95 15.93
N PHE A 108 8.08 8.73 17.01
CA PHE A 108 7.71 8.26 18.35
C PHE A 108 6.20 8.02 18.45
N GLN A 109 5.38 8.93 17.93
CA GLN A 109 3.93 8.78 17.91
C GLN A 109 3.50 7.55 17.09
N PHE A 110 4.19 7.27 15.99
CA PHE A 110 4.00 6.05 15.21
C PHE A 110 4.29 4.81 16.05
N LEU A 111 5.42 4.77 16.77
CA LEU A 111 5.77 3.64 17.64
C LEU A 111 4.76 3.47 18.77
N LYS A 112 4.33 4.57 19.39
CA LYS A 112 3.30 4.57 20.42
C LYS A 112 2.00 3.95 19.93
N PHE A 113 1.45 4.44 18.82
CA PHE A 113 0.18 3.97 18.29
C PHE A 113 0.25 2.53 17.76
N ASN A 114 1.29 2.19 17.00
CA ASN A 114 1.36 0.90 16.29
C ASN A 114 1.99 -0.22 17.10
N VAL A 115 2.97 0.08 17.96
CA VAL A 115 3.74 -0.92 18.70
C VAL A 115 3.28 -0.99 20.15
N PHE A 116 3.19 0.14 20.85
CA PHE A 116 2.84 0.13 22.28
C PHE A 116 1.34 -0.03 22.54
N GLU A 117 0.50 0.64 21.75
CA GLU A 117 -0.96 0.56 21.88
C GLU A 117 -1.58 -0.52 20.97
N ASN A 118 -0.81 -1.08 20.04
CA ASN A 118 -1.22 -2.10 19.07
C ASN A 118 -2.55 -1.79 18.35
N ARG A 119 -2.90 -0.52 18.15
CA ARG A 119 -4.21 -0.08 17.60
C ARG A 119 -4.39 -0.40 16.11
N SER A 120 -3.36 -0.92 15.44
CA SER A 120 -3.41 -1.28 14.03
C SER A 120 -4.41 -2.40 13.71
N HIS A 121 -4.80 -3.22 14.70
CA HIS A 121 -5.82 -4.27 14.52
C HIS A 121 -7.22 -3.71 14.19
N MET A 122 -7.51 -2.45 14.54
CA MET A 122 -8.79 -1.80 14.23
C MET A 122 -9.00 -1.61 12.72
N TYR A 123 -7.92 -1.61 11.92
CA TYR A 123 -7.98 -1.53 10.45
C TYR A 123 -8.08 -2.91 9.79
N GLY A 124 -8.54 -3.92 10.53
CA GLY A 124 -8.67 -5.30 10.08
C GLY A 124 -7.41 -6.13 10.31
N THR A 125 -7.60 -7.44 10.42
CA THR A 125 -6.52 -8.41 10.61
C THR A 125 -6.59 -9.49 9.54
N GLN A 126 -5.44 -10.12 9.30
CA GLN A 126 -5.32 -11.19 8.32
C GLN A 126 -4.57 -12.39 8.94
N PRO A 127 -4.86 -13.63 8.51
CA PRO A 127 -4.13 -14.81 8.97
C PRO A 127 -2.61 -14.68 8.79
N TRP A 128 -1.83 -15.39 9.61
CA TRP A 128 -0.37 -15.34 9.54
C TRP A 128 0.16 -15.71 8.15
N HIS A 129 -0.48 -16.69 7.48
CA HIS A 129 -0.05 -17.16 6.16
C HIS A 129 -0.44 -16.22 5.02
N TRP A 130 -1.17 -15.13 5.26
CA TRP A 130 -1.76 -14.30 4.22
C TRP A 130 -0.76 -13.82 3.19
N TYR A 131 0.42 -13.31 3.60
CA TYR A 131 1.46 -12.91 2.64
C TYR A 131 1.92 -14.09 1.78
N LEU A 132 2.08 -15.28 2.35
CA LEU A 132 2.55 -16.46 1.61
C LEU A 132 1.48 -17.02 0.66
N SER A 133 0.22 -17.06 1.10
CA SER A 133 -0.86 -17.71 0.35
C SER A 133 -1.59 -16.80 -0.63
N GLN A 134 -1.67 -15.49 -0.34
CA GLN A 134 -2.52 -14.54 -1.07
C GLN A 134 -1.77 -13.24 -1.39
N GLY A 135 -1.30 -12.53 -0.37
CA GLY A 135 -0.72 -11.20 -0.49
C GLY A 135 0.43 -11.12 -1.49
N PHE A 136 1.46 -11.94 -1.28
CA PHE A 136 2.65 -11.98 -2.13
C PHE A 136 2.37 -12.56 -3.54
N PRO A 137 1.67 -13.70 -3.67
CA PRO A 137 1.27 -14.23 -4.97
C PRO A 137 0.45 -13.28 -5.82
N VAL A 138 -0.48 -12.50 -5.24
CA VAL A 138 -1.32 -11.56 -5.99
C VAL A 138 -0.50 -10.42 -6.58
N MET A 139 0.49 -9.88 -5.87
CA MET A 139 1.32 -8.78 -6.39
C MET A 139 2.22 -9.21 -7.55
N LEU A 140 2.68 -10.46 -7.54
CA LEU A 140 3.51 -11.01 -8.61
C LEU A 140 2.66 -11.65 -9.72
N LEU A 141 1.45 -12.10 -9.39
CA LEU A 141 0.53 -12.81 -10.26
C LEU A 141 1.26 -13.96 -11.00
N THR A 142 1.26 -13.97 -12.33
CA THR A 142 1.94 -14.99 -13.14
C THR A 142 3.46 -15.01 -12.96
N HIS A 143 4.08 -13.91 -12.52
CA HIS A 143 5.52 -13.88 -12.22
C HIS A 143 5.91 -14.77 -11.04
N THR A 144 4.96 -15.10 -10.16
CA THR A 144 5.17 -16.06 -9.07
C THR A 144 5.66 -17.40 -9.61
N LEU A 145 5.08 -17.86 -10.73
CA LEU A 145 5.44 -19.12 -11.37
C LEU A 145 6.89 -19.12 -11.90
N LEU A 146 7.38 -17.97 -12.37
CA LEU A 146 8.77 -17.83 -12.84
C LEU A 146 9.76 -17.94 -11.68
N ILE A 147 9.43 -17.37 -10.52
CA ILE A 147 10.27 -17.46 -9.32
C ILE A 147 10.28 -18.90 -8.81
N VAL A 148 9.12 -19.55 -8.73
CA VAL A 148 8.99 -20.96 -8.34
C VAL A 148 9.80 -21.85 -9.29
N TRP A 149 9.69 -21.62 -10.61
CA TRP A 149 10.47 -22.33 -11.63
C TRP A 149 11.97 -22.16 -11.40
N LEU A 150 12.45 -20.93 -11.17
CA LEU A 150 13.86 -20.67 -10.95
C LEU A 150 14.39 -21.39 -9.70
N VAL A 151 13.64 -21.37 -8.60
CA VAL A 151 13.99 -22.08 -7.36
C VAL A 151 14.03 -23.58 -7.61
N TYR A 152 13.00 -24.14 -8.24
CA TYR A 152 12.93 -25.56 -8.61
C TYR A 152 14.12 -25.99 -9.49
N TYR A 153 14.37 -25.24 -10.57
CA TYR A 153 15.45 -25.51 -11.50
C TYR A 153 16.81 -25.51 -10.81
N ARG A 154 17.03 -24.56 -9.88
CA ARG A 154 18.26 -24.48 -9.08
C ARG A 154 18.41 -25.66 -8.12
N ILE A 155 17.33 -26.11 -7.46
CA ILE A 155 17.37 -27.28 -6.57
C ILE A 155 17.73 -28.54 -7.36
N LYS A 156 17.20 -28.70 -8.58
CA LYS A 156 17.48 -29.86 -9.43
C LYS A 156 18.86 -29.81 -10.10
N ASN A 157 19.30 -28.63 -10.54
CA ASN A 157 20.56 -28.45 -11.25
C ASN A 157 21.58 -27.71 -10.38
N SER A 158 22.28 -28.47 -9.53
CA SER A 158 23.30 -27.96 -8.60
C SER A 158 24.49 -27.27 -9.29
N THR A 159 24.64 -27.42 -10.60
CA THR A 159 25.73 -26.87 -11.43
C THR A 159 25.58 -25.40 -11.82
N TRP A 160 24.50 -24.73 -11.39
CA TRP A 160 24.26 -23.33 -11.73
C TRP A 160 25.29 -22.38 -11.09
N PRO A 161 25.73 -21.32 -11.78
CA PRO A 161 26.83 -20.51 -11.30
C PRO A 161 26.40 -19.67 -10.10
N ASN A 162 27.18 -19.83 -9.03
CA ASN A 162 27.24 -19.03 -7.81
C ASN A 162 26.10 -19.22 -6.78
N PRO A 163 26.37 -19.79 -5.59
CA PRO A 163 25.40 -19.82 -4.48
C PRO A 163 24.96 -18.42 -4.02
N GLY A 164 25.72 -17.37 -4.40
CA GLY A 164 25.36 -15.97 -4.18
C GLY A 164 24.11 -15.49 -4.94
N THR A 165 23.68 -16.17 -6.00
CA THR A 165 22.57 -15.73 -6.87
C THR A 165 21.22 -15.68 -6.15
N LEU A 166 20.99 -16.55 -5.16
CA LEU A 166 19.74 -16.59 -4.38
C LEU A 166 19.78 -15.71 -3.12
N LYS A 167 20.93 -15.10 -2.78
CA LYS A 167 21.04 -14.26 -1.58
C LYS A 167 19.98 -13.14 -1.49
N PRO A 168 19.53 -12.50 -2.59
CA PRO A 168 18.45 -11.51 -2.49
C PRO A 168 17.12 -12.08 -2.06
N LEU A 169 16.88 -13.37 -2.35
CA LEU A 169 15.66 -14.06 -1.98
C LEU A 169 15.55 -14.19 -0.46
N TYR A 170 16.67 -14.23 0.27
CA TYR A 170 16.63 -14.20 1.74
C TYR A 170 16.01 -12.92 2.28
N LEU A 171 16.25 -11.77 1.65
CA LEU A 171 15.60 -10.51 2.06
C LEU A 171 14.09 -10.57 1.77
N VAL A 172 13.71 -11.06 0.59
CA VAL A 172 12.29 -11.24 0.22
C VAL A 172 11.59 -12.18 1.21
N LEU A 173 12.19 -13.32 1.53
CA LEU A 173 11.65 -14.29 2.48
C LEU A 173 11.60 -13.72 3.89
N TYR A 174 12.68 -13.07 4.36
CA TYR A 174 12.73 -12.42 5.66
C TYR A 174 11.59 -11.40 5.81
N VAL A 175 11.42 -10.52 4.83
CA VAL A 175 10.37 -9.50 4.84
C VAL A 175 8.99 -10.16 4.92
N ASN A 176 8.71 -11.16 4.07
CA ASN A 176 7.43 -11.87 4.12
C ASN A 176 7.19 -12.57 5.46
N VAL A 177 8.20 -13.21 6.05
CA VAL A 177 8.07 -13.91 7.34
C VAL A 177 7.85 -12.92 8.48
N VAL A 178 8.67 -11.87 8.58
CA VAL A 178 8.56 -10.88 9.67
C VAL A 178 7.25 -10.14 9.61
N TYR A 179 6.81 -9.70 8.42
CA TYR A 179 5.51 -9.03 8.28
C TYR A 179 4.33 -9.98 8.52
N SER A 180 4.51 -11.29 8.32
CA SER A 180 3.47 -12.30 8.62
C SER A 180 3.17 -12.44 10.11
N LEU A 181 4.09 -12.04 10.99
CA LEU A 181 3.92 -12.07 12.45
C LEU A 181 2.97 -10.99 12.97
N PHE A 182 2.75 -9.91 12.22
CA PHE A 182 1.84 -8.83 12.62
C PHE A 182 0.39 -9.16 12.25
N ALA A 183 -0.56 -8.81 13.12
CA ALA A 183 -1.98 -9.07 12.88
C ALA A 183 -2.52 -8.29 11.67
N HIS A 184 -2.21 -7.00 11.61
CA HIS A 184 -2.53 -6.13 10.48
C HIS A 184 -1.53 -6.33 9.34
N LYS A 185 -2.04 -6.47 8.11
CA LYS A 185 -1.24 -6.77 6.91
C LYS A 185 -1.74 -5.94 5.74
N GLU A 186 -0.82 -5.44 4.93
CA GLU A 186 -1.12 -4.64 3.76
C GLU A 186 -0.10 -4.92 2.66
N PHE A 187 -0.54 -4.92 1.39
CA PHE A 187 0.36 -5.11 0.25
C PHE A 187 1.52 -4.10 0.24
N ARG A 188 1.25 -2.86 0.66
CA ARG A 188 2.24 -1.78 0.69
C ARG A 188 3.43 -2.05 1.62
N PHE A 189 3.30 -2.91 2.62
CA PHE A 189 4.41 -3.24 3.52
C PHE A 189 5.46 -4.14 2.88
N VAL A 190 5.17 -4.78 1.75
CA VAL A 190 6.11 -5.68 1.06
C VAL A 190 6.43 -5.22 -0.37
N TYR A 191 5.78 -4.17 -0.86
CA TYR A 191 6.10 -3.52 -2.14
C TYR A 191 7.59 -3.21 -2.35
N PRO A 192 8.35 -2.74 -1.34
CA PRO A 192 9.75 -2.39 -1.54
C PRO A 192 10.65 -3.56 -1.97
N VAL A 193 10.25 -4.82 -1.71
CA VAL A 193 11.03 -5.99 -2.13
C VAL A 193 10.64 -6.53 -3.52
N LEU A 194 9.57 -6.04 -4.14
CA LEU A 194 9.15 -6.49 -5.49
C LEU A 194 10.20 -6.29 -6.60
N PRO A 195 10.99 -5.19 -6.63
CA PRO A 195 12.06 -5.02 -7.62
C PRO A 195 13.05 -6.21 -7.63
N LEU A 196 13.33 -6.79 -6.46
CA LEU A 196 14.20 -7.97 -6.33
C LEU A 196 13.58 -9.20 -6.99
N CYS A 197 12.27 -9.38 -6.82
CA CYS A 197 11.51 -10.44 -7.48
C CYS A 197 11.59 -10.34 -8.99
N PHE A 198 11.46 -9.14 -9.56
CA PHE A 198 11.54 -8.96 -11.02
C PHE A 198 12.93 -9.28 -11.59
N VAL A 199 14.01 -9.06 -10.83
CA VAL A 199 15.34 -9.54 -11.25
C VAL A 199 15.38 -11.07 -11.33
N PHE A 200 14.74 -11.78 -10.41
CA PHE A 200 14.61 -13.23 -10.49
C PHE A 200 13.73 -13.68 -11.65
N CYS A 201 12.64 -12.97 -11.93
CA CYS A 201 11.82 -13.24 -13.11
C CYS A 201 12.63 -13.11 -14.41
N GLY A 202 13.47 -12.08 -14.53
CA GLY A 202 14.37 -11.91 -15.66
C GLY A 202 15.36 -13.08 -15.82
N LYS A 203 15.95 -13.55 -14.71
CA LYS A 203 16.83 -14.74 -14.71
C LYS A 203 16.07 -16.01 -15.10
N ALA A 204 14.85 -16.20 -14.60
CA ALA A 204 14.00 -17.34 -14.95
C ALA A 204 13.70 -17.35 -16.46
N LEU A 205 13.33 -16.20 -17.02
CA LEU A 205 13.06 -16.05 -18.45
C LEU A 205 14.30 -16.28 -19.31
N GLN A 206 15.47 -15.75 -18.92
CA GLN A 206 16.73 -16.02 -19.60
C GLN A 206 16.98 -17.53 -19.71
N GLN A 207 16.68 -18.26 -18.64
CA GLN A 207 17.00 -19.68 -18.51
C GLN A 207 16.01 -20.56 -19.25
N LEU A 208 14.72 -20.21 -19.18
CA LEU A 208 13.70 -20.80 -20.05
C LEU A 208 14.06 -20.59 -21.52
N ASN A 209 14.51 -19.38 -21.91
CA ASN A 209 14.90 -19.11 -23.29
C ASN A 209 16.06 -20.02 -23.75
N LEU A 210 17.05 -20.28 -22.91
CA LEU A 210 18.15 -21.22 -23.23
C LEU A 210 17.65 -22.66 -23.44
N ILE A 211 16.73 -23.13 -22.59
CA ILE A 211 16.16 -24.49 -22.68
C ILE A 211 15.25 -24.63 -23.91
N ILE A 212 14.51 -23.59 -24.25
CA ILE A 212 13.55 -23.60 -25.36
C ILE A 212 14.28 -23.48 -26.71
N ALA A 213 15.35 -22.68 -26.77
CA ALA A 213 16.14 -22.49 -27.99
C ALA A 213 16.74 -23.79 -28.52
N SER A 214 16.96 -24.79 -27.67
CA SER A 214 17.47 -26.10 -28.06
C SER A 214 16.40 -27.10 -28.53
N ARG A 215 15.12 -26.71 -28.60
CA ARG A 215 14.00 -27.60 -28.97
C ARG A 215 13.44 -27.30 -30.36
N SER A 216 13.06 -28.35 -31.09
CA SER A 216 12.25 -28.20 -32.31
C SER A 216 10.91 -27.54 -31.97
N GLY A 217 10.51 -26.51 -32.72
CA GLY A 217 9.33 -25.69 -32.40
C GLY A 217 9.51 -24.69 -31.26
N GLY A 218 10.75 -24.45 -30.80
CA GLY A 218 11.04 -23.57 -29.66
C GLY A 218 10.47 -22.15 -29.78
N ASN A 219 10.39 -21.59 -31.00
CA ASN A 219 9.81 -20.27 -31.21
C ASN A 219 8.33 -20.18 -30.82
N LEU A 220 7.52 -21.19 -31.17
CA LEU A 220 6.10 -21.22 -30.79
C LEU A 220 5.95 -21.36 -29.27
N LEU A 221 6.71 -22.27 -28.65
CA LEU A 221 6.69 -22.45 -27.19
C LEU A 221 7.11 -21.16 -26.45
N LYS A 222 8.12 -20.46 -26.96
CA LYS A 222 8.58 -19.18 -26.42
C LYS A 222 7.46 -18.12 -26.47
N ILE A 223 6.80 -17.98 -27.62
CA ILE A 223 5.70 -17.03 -27.79
C ILE A 223 4.55 -17.38 -26.82
N THR A 224 4.16 -18.65 -26.75
CA THR A 224 3.10 -19.11 -25.85
C THR A 224 3.43 -18.82 -24.38
N LEU A 225 4.66 -19.11 -23.93
CA LEU A 225 5.07 -18.84 -22.55
C LEU A 225 5.13 -17.35 -22.23
N LEU A 226 5.64 -16.53 -23.15
CA LEU A 226 5.62 -15.08 -22.98
C LEU A 226 4.20 -14.54 -22.91
N ALA A 227 3.29 -15.04 -23.77
CA ALA A 227 1.88 -14.66 -23.73
C ALA A 227 1.23 -15.04 -22.39
N LEU A 228 1.46 -16.26 -21.89
CA LEU A 228 0.95 -16.72 -20.59
C LEU A 228 1.46 -15.89 -19.40
N VAL A 229 2.68 -15.36 -19.48
CA VAL A 229 3.22 -14.49 -18.44
C VAL A 229 2.68 -13.07 -18.58
N ILE A 230 2.70 -12.49 -19.79
CA ILE A 230 2.46 -11.05 -20.00
C ILE A 230 0.97 -10.71 -20.12
N VAL A 231 0.18 -11.50 -20.86
CA VAL A 231 -1.22 -11.16 -21.14
C VAL A 231 -2.04 -11.03 -19.86
N PRO A 232 -1.97 -11.97 -18.89
CA PRO A 232 -2.68 -11.79 -17.63
C PRO A 232 -2.25 -10.52 -16.90
N GLN A 233 -0.96 -10.18 -16.89
CA GLN A 233 -0.47 -8.96 -16.24
C GLN A 233 -1.08 -7.71 -16.86
N ILE A 234 -1.15 -7.64 -18.19
CA ILE A 234 -1.77 -6.50 -18.89
C ILE A 234 -3.26 -6.42 -18.57
N LEU A 235 -3.98 -7.55 -18.60
CA LEU A 235 -5.41 -7.59 -18.31
C LEU A 235 -5.71 -7.15 -16.88
N PHE A 236 -4.99 -7.69 -15.90
CA PHE A 236 -5.15 -7.31 -14.49
C PHE A 236 -4.68 -5.88 -14.22
N ALA A 237 -3.59 -5.42 -14.84
CA ALA A 237 -3.15 -4.03 -14.72
C ALA A 237 -4.21 -3.07 -15.28
N PHE A 238 -4.80 -3.37 -16.44
CA PHE A 238 -5.90 -2.59 -17.00
C PHE A 238 -7.11 -2.59 -16.05
N TYR A 239 -7.53 -3.77 -15.57
CA TYR A 239 -8.66 -3.87 -14.65
C TYR A 239 -8.43 -3.06 -13.36
N PHE A 240 -7.33 -3.32 -12.65
CA PHE A 240 -7.08 -2.68 -11.35
C PHE A 240 -6.74 -1.19 -11.46
N SER A 241 -6.22 -0.73 -12.59
CA SER A 241 -5.86 0.68 -12.76
C SER A 241 -6.99 1.54 -13.35
N VAL A 242 -7.95 0.94 -14.05
CA VAL A 242 -8.98 1.69 -14.81
C VAL A 242 -10.41 1.37 -14.36
N LEU A 243 -10.71 0.11 -14.02
CA LEU A 243 -12.08 -0.35 -13.77
C LEU A 243 -12.37 -0.56 -12.30
N HIS A 244 -11.43 -1.13 -11.54
CA HIS A 244 -11.63 -1.48 -10.15
C HIS A 244 -11.85 -0.25 -9.27
N GLN A 245 -12.93 -0.24 -8.48
CA GLN A 245 -13.32 0.83 -7.56
C GLN A 245 -13.43 2.24 -8.19
N ARG A 246 -13.65 2.35 -9.51
CA ARG A 246 -13.70 3.63 -10.23
C ARG A 246 -14.91 4.53 -9.88
N GLY A 247 -15.95 3.96 -9.28
CA GLY A 247 -17.26 4.60 -9.13
C GLY A 247 -17.24 5.84 -8.24
N THR A 248 -16.45 5.84 -7.17
CA THR A 248 -16.36 6.98 -6.25
C THR A 248 -15.61 8.15 -6.88
N LEU A 249 -14.61 7.88 -7.73
CA LEU A 249 -13.94 8.88 -8.55
C LEU A 249 -14.88 9.47 -9.61
N ALA A 250 -15.59 8.60 -10.34
CA ALA A 250 -16.57 9.03 -11.33
C ALA A 250 -17.72 9.84 -10.70
N ALA A 251 -18.09 9.55 -9.45
CA ALA A 251 -19.06 10.35 -8.72
C ALA A 251 -18.53 11.76 -8.41
N MET A 252 -17.24 11.91 -8.07
CA MET A 252 -16.64 13.22 -7.87
C MET A 252 -16.59 14.02 -9.17
N ASP A 253 -16.27 13.38 -10.29
CA ASP A 253 -16.31 14.01 -11.61
C ASP A 253 -17.72 14.51 -11.96
N SER A 254 -18.74 13.72 -11.64
CA SER A 254 -20.15 14.07 -11.86
C SER A 254 -20.57 15.29 -11.03
N LEU A 255 -20.19 15.34 -9.75
CA LEU A 255 -20.43 16.50 -8.89
C LEU A 255 -19.66 17.74 -9.35
N ARG A 256 -18.37 17.56 -9.71
CA ARG A 256 -17.51 18.65 -10.19
C ARG A 256 -18.04 19.29 -11.47
N SER A 257 -18.50 18.49 -12.43
CA SER A 257 -19.05 19.00 -13.70
C SER A 257 -20.36 19.79 -13.53
N ARG A 258 -21.00 19.69 -12.36
CA ARG A 258 -22.23 20.41 -11.99
C ARG A 258 -22.05 21.28 -10.75
N ALA A 259 -20.83 21.72 -10.47
CA ALA A 259 -20.46 22.42 -9.24
C ALA A 259 -21.36 23.63 -8.92
N ASP A 260 -21.87 24.32 -9.94
CA ASP A 260 -22.79 25.47 -9.76
C ASP A 260 -24.10 25.06 -9.08
N GLN A 261 -24.62 23.87 -9.40
CA GLN A 261 -25.86 23.29 -8.87
C GLN A 261 -25.65 22.59 -7.52
N VAL A 262 -24.42 22.18 -7.22
CA VAL A 262 -24.08 21.53 -5.95
C VAL A 262 -23.89 22.58 -4.86
N LYS A 263 -24.71 22.52 -3.80
CA LYS A 263 -24.62 23.43 -2.63
C LYS A 263 -23.93 22.77 -1.43
N SER A 264 -24.10 21.46 -1.26
CA SER A 264 -23.51 20.62 -0.20
C SER A 264 -23.67 19.14 -0.53
N VAL A 265 -22.71 18.30 -0.11
CA VAL A 265 -22.70 16.86 -0.41
C VAL A 265 -22.51 16.07 0.89
N HIS A 266 -23.37 15.09 1.15
CA HIS A 266 -23.15 14.10 2.21
C HIS A 266 -22.82 12.73 1.62
N PHE A 267 -21.79 12.09 2.15
CA PHE A 267 -21.36 10.74 1.79
C PHE A 267 -21.90 9.75 2.82
N LEU A 268 -23.03 9.10 2.49
CA LEU A 268 -23.62 8.02 3.29
C LEU A 268 -23.06 6.67 2.84
N MET A 269 -21.74 6.54 3.01
CA MET A 269 -20.93 5.38 2.63
C MET A 269 -19.68 5.34 3.53
N PRO A 270 -18.85 4.29 3.51
CA PRO A 270 -17.73 4.19 4.44
C PRO A 270 -16.78 5.39 4.29
N CYS A 271 -16.35 5.92 5.43
CA CYS A 271 -15.72 7.24 5.60
C CYS A 271 -14.53 7.55 4.66
N HIS A 272 -13.79 6.54 4.21
CA HIS A 272 -12.59 6.69 3.38
C HIS A 272 -12.77 6.28 1.92
N HIS A 273 -13.99 5.99 1.47
CA HIS A 273 -14.23 5.49 0.11
C HIS A 273 -14.39 6.60 -0.94
N ALA A 274 -14.80 7.80 -0.52
CA ALA A 274 -14.99 8.95 -1.40
C ALA A 274 -13.87 9.99 -1.21
N PRO A 275 -13.16 10.40 -2.28
CA PRO A 275 -11.96 11.22 -2.14
C PRO A 275 -12.22 12.72 -1.93
N GLY A 276 -13.47 13.18 -2.03
CA GLY A 276 -13.90 14.53 -1.65
C GLY A 276 -13.12 15.66 -2.35
N TYR A 277 -12.62 16.62 -1.57
CA TYR A 277 -11.91 17.81 -2.07
C TYR A 277 -10.65 17.55 -2.88
N SER A 278 -10.08 16.34 -2.80
CA SER A 278 -8.93 15.99 -3.64
C SER A 278 -9.29 15.84 -5.12
N HIS A 279 -10.59 15.78 -5.47
CA HIS A 279 -11.08 15.66 -6.85
C HIS A 279 -12.08 16.75 -7.24
N ILE A 280 -12.67 17.45 -6.26
CA ILE A 280 -13.54 18.62 -6.50
C ILE A 280 -12.70 19.89 -6.30
N HIS A 281 -12.10 20.35 -7.39
CA HIS A 281 -11.37 21.63 -7.46
C HIS A 281 -12.26 22.67 -8.13
N THR A 282 -12.97 23.44 -7.33
CA THR A 282 -13.92 24.47 -7.77
C THR A 282 -13.60 25.77 -7.07
N GLU A 283 -13.87 26.91 -7.72
CA GLU A 283 -13.70 28.23 -7.09
C GLU A 283 -14.64 28.42 -5.89
N LYS A 284 -15.85 27.84 -6.00
CA LYS A 284 -16.84 27.80 -4.94
C LYS A 284 -16.51 26.70 -3.92
N TYR A 285 -16.54 27.04 -2.64
CA TYR A 285 -16.51 26.06 -1.56
C TYR A 285 -17.84 25.29 -1.50
N ILE A 286 -17.76 23.97 -1.67
CA ILE A 286 -18.90 23.05 -1.51
C ILE A 286 -18.68 22.29 -0.20
N PRO A 287 -19.48 22.51 0.85
CA PRO A 287 -19.43 21.72 2.08
C PRO A 287 -19.62 20.23 1.78
N MET A 288 -18.70 19.40 2.26
CA MET A 288 -18.73 17.96 2.14
C MET A 288 -18.61 17.30 3.51
N ARG A 289 -19.54 16.40 3.82
CA ARG A 289 -19.52 15.62 5.06
C ARG A 289 -19.43 14.13 4.75
N HIS A 290 -18.50 13.47 5.41
CA HIS A 290 -18.38 12.02 5.45
C HIS A 290 -18.86 11.53 6.83
N LEU A 291 -19.31 10.28 6.90
CA LEU A 291 -19.50 9.63 8.20
C LEU A 291 -18.17 9.60 8.96
N ASP A 292 -18.17 10.00 10.23
CA ASP A 292 -16.98 9.92 11.06
C ASP A 292 -16.65 8.47 11.43
N CYS A 293 -15.39 8.11 11.29
CA CYS A 293 -14.85 6.80 11.69
C CYS A 293 -13.55 6.99 12.49
N SER A 294 -13.44 8.14 13.16
CA SER A 294 -12.31 8.45 14.02
C SER A 294 -12.13 7.37 15.09
N PRO A 295 -10.90 6.90 15.33
CA PRO A 295 -10.65 5.88 16.33
C PRO A 295 -11.20 6.26 17.71
N ILE A 296 -11.97 5.35 18.29
CA ILE A 296 -12.60 5.57 19.59
C ILE A 296 -11.50 5.79 20.67
N PRO A 297 -11.64 6.83 21.52
CA PRO A 297 -10.68 7.12 22.57
C PRO A 297 -10.40 5.92 23.49
N ALA A 298 -9.17 5.85 24.03
CA ALA A 298 -8.85 4.84 25.05
C ALA A 298 -9.73 5.05 26.29
N GLY A 299 -10.33 3.97 26.80
CA GLY A 299 -11.17 4.01 28.00
C GLY A 299 -12.65 4.29 27.73
N SER A 300 -13.07 4.42 26.46
CA SER A 300 -14.50 4.38 26.12
C SER A 300 -15.12 3.04 26.51
N PRO A 301 -16.41 3.00 26.86
CA PRO A 301 -17.12 1.76 27.17
C PRO A 301 -16.97 0.71 26.06
N GLU A 302 -16.82 -0.56 26.44
CA GLU A 302 -16.83 -1.66 25.47
C GLU A 302 -18.12 -1.63 24.64
N GLY A 303 -18.00 -1.83 23.32
CA GLY A 303 -19.13 -1.74 22.40
C GLY A 303 -19.53 -0.32 21.99
N THR A 304 -18.76 0.71 22.37
CA THR A 304 -18.94 2.04 21.75
C THR A 304 -18.72 1.92 20.25
N LEU A 305 -19.63 2.49 19.46
CA LEU A 305 -19.57 2.51 18.00
C LEU A 305 -19.23 3.92 17.51
N ASP A 306 -18.45 4.01 16.43
CA ASP A 306 -18.26 5.29 15.74
C ASP A 306 -19.51 5.68 14.91
N GLU A 307 -19.52 6.89 14.34
CA GLU A 307 -20.68 7.40 13.59
C GLU A 307 -20.98 6.52 12.37
N ALA A 308 -19.96 6.03 11.68
CA ALA A 308 -20.13 5.15 10.53
C ALA A 308 -20.75 3.80 10.94
N ASP A 309 -20.27 3.19 12.02
CA ASP A 309 -20.81 1.93 12.53
C ASP A 309 -22.27 2.10 13.00
N GLN A 310 -22.59 3.19 13.71
CA GLN A 310 -23.97 3.52 14.08
C GLN A 310 -24.88 3.65 12.86
N PHE A 311 -24.42 4.29 11.80
CA PHE A 311 -25.16 4.39 10.54
C PHE A 311 -25.42 3.01 9.92
N TYR A 312 -24.45 2.10 9.94
CA TYR A 312 -24.62 0.77 9.36
C TYR A 312 -25.45 -0.19 10.22
N GLU A 313 -25.63 0.06 11.52
CA GLU A 313 -26.55 -0.72 12.37
C GLU A 313 -28.03 -0.43 12.07
N ASP A 314 -28.42 0.85 11.97
CA ASP A 314 -29.78 1.26 11.61
C ASP A 314 -29.77 2.51 10.71
N PRO A 315 -29.59 2.32 9.38
CA PRO A 315 -29.42 3.43 8.45
C PRO A 315 -30.60 4.40 8.43
N LEU A 316 -31.83 3.88 8.51
CA LEU A 316 -33.05 4.69 8.41
C LEU A 316 -33.27 5.53 9.67
N SER A 317 -33.12 4.94 10.86
CA SER A 317 -33.22 5.69 12.12
C SER A 317 -32.13 6.76 12.19
N PHE A 318 -30.90 6.40 11.82
CA PHE A 318 -29.77 7.30 11.82
C PHE A 318 -29.98 8.54 10.95
N VAL A 319 -30.35 8.38 9.67
CA VAL A 319 -30.55 9.54 8.77
C VAL A 319 -31.73 10.41 9.21
N ASN A 320 -32.80 9.80 9.71
CA ASN A 320 -33.95 10.53 10.22
C ASN A 320 -33.59 11.37 11.45
N GLN A 321 -32.75 10.84 12.34
CA GLN A 321 -32.27 11.57 13.51
C GLN A 321 -31.26 12.66 13.13
N MET A 322 -30.31 12.36 12.26
CA MET A 322 -29.30 13.30 11.77
C MET A 322 -29.95 14.52 11.12
N TYR A 323 -30.84 14.30 10.14
CA TYR A 323 -31.49 15.38 9.39
C TYR A 323 -32.72 15.99 10.09
N LYS A 324 -33.02 15.58 11.33
CA LYS A 324 -33.99 16.29 12.18
C LYS A 324 -33.38 17.56 12.77
N ASN A 325 -32.08 17.52 13.07
CA ASN A 325 -31.36 18.59 13.74
C ASN A 325 -30.44 19.37 12.80
N GLU A 326 -30.10 18.79 11.64
CA GLU A 326 -29.21 19.40 10.64
C GLU A 326 -29.95 19.71 9.33
N ASN A 327 -29.45 20.71 8.59
CA ASN A 327 -29.95 21.02 7.25
C ASN A 327 -29.67 19.85 6.30
N LYS A 328 -30.69 19.46 5.53
CA LYS A 328 -30.55 18.45 4.47
C LYS A 328 -29.54 18.92 3.41
N PRO A 329 -28.64 18.04 2.94
CA PRO A 329 -27.67 18.39 1.92
C PRO A 329 -28.33 18.52 0.55
N SER A 330 -27.73 19.28 -0.37
CA SER A 330 -28.25 19.32 -1.75
C SER A 330 -28.08 18.00 -2.50
N HIS A 331 -27.04 17.24 -2.16
CA HIS A 331 -26.68 16.00 -2.81
C HIS A 331 -26.28 14.94 -1.78
N ILE A 332 -26.65 13.69 -2.05
CA ILE A 332 -26.25 12.53 -1.25
C ILE A 332 -25.58 11.52 -2.15
N VAL A 333 -24.42 11.02 -1.73
CA VAL A 333 -23.67 9.98 -2.44
C VAL A 333 -23.61 8.73 -1.57
N MET A 334 -24.00 7.59 -2.12
CA MET A 334 -24.01 6.31 -1.42
C MET A 334 -23.83 5.14 -2.39
N TYR A 335 -23.55 3.95 -1.87
CA TYR A 335 -23.62 2.73 -2.67
C TYR A 335 -25.07 2.34 -2.97
N GLU A 336 -25.31 1.68 -4.10
CA GLU A 336 -26.67 1.34 -4.56
C GLU A 336 -27.48 0.52 -3.55
N ASP A 337 -26.86 -0.46 -2.89
CA ASP A 337 -27.53 -1.29 -1.89
C ASP A 337 -28.06 -0.44 -0.73
N MET A 338 -27.27 0.56 -0.30
CA MET A 338 -27.68 1.52 0.73
C MET A 338 -28.79 2.45 0.23
N ALA A 339 -28.77 2.82 -1.06
CA ALA A 339 -29.85 3.59 -1.66
C ALA A 339 -31.18 2.82 -1.64
N GLY A 340 -31.13 1.49 -1.84
CA GLY A 340 -32.28 0.62 -1.65
C GLY A 340 -32.82 0.66 -0.22
N THR A 341 -31.93 0.58 0.78
CA THR A 341 -32.30 0.66 2.20
C THR A 341 -32.89 2.03 2.59
N LEU A 342 -32.32 3.12 2.06
CA LEU A 342 -32.74 4.49 2.37
C LEU A 342 -33.85 5.03 1.47
N ALA A 343 -34.41 4.22 0.57
CA ALA A 343 -35.49 4.64 -0.34
C ALA A 343 -36.68 5.34 0.36
N PRO A 344 -37.17 4.90 1.54
CA PRO A 344 -38.22 5.61 2.28
C PRO A 344 -37.83 7.05 2.63
N PHE A 345 -36.60 7.25 3.13
CA PHE A 345 -36.08 8.58 3.48
C PHE A 345 -35.89 9.46 2.24
N LEU A 346 -35.33 8.90 1.16
CA LEU A 346 -35.10 9.63 -0.10
C LEU A 346 -36.41 10.13 -0.69
N ASN A 347 -37.44 9.26 -0.73
CA ASN A 347 -38.77 9.62 -1.23
C ASN A 347 -39.45 10.67 -0.34
N GLN A 348 -39.42 10.50 0.98
CA GLN A 348 -40.02 11.46 1.92
C GLN A 348 -39.33 12.83 1.88
N SER A 349 -38.03 12.85 1.57
CA SER A 349 -37.22 14.06 1.52
C SER A 349 -37.07 14.65 0.12
N ASN A 350 -37.83 14.17 -0.87
CA ASN A 350 -37.82 14.66 -2.25
C ASN A 350 -36.44 14.61 -2.93
N TYR A 351 -35.70 13.50 -2.76
CA TYR A 351 -34.45 13.26 -3.47
C TYR A 351 -34.66 12.44 -4.74
N CYS A 352 -34.11 12.91 -5.85
CA CYS A 352 -34.13 12.28 -7.16
C CYS A 352 -32.76 11.66 -7.49
N LEU A 353 -32.75 10.54 -8.22
CA LEU A 353 -31.50 9.95 -8.71
C LEU A 353 -30.91 10.86 -9.81
N MET A 354 -29.74 11.44 -9.56
CA MET A 354 -29.02 12.29 -10.51
C MET A 354 -28.16 11.44 -11.45
N ASP A 355 -27.43 10.49 -10.91
CA ASP A 355 -26.41 9.74 -11.64
C ASP A 355 -26.10 8.40 -10.95
N LYS A 356 -25.68 7.41 -11.75
CA LYS A 356 -25.30 6.08 -11.28
C LYS A 356 -24.03 5.64 -11.98
N ARG A 357 -22.97 5.37 -11.19
CA ARG A 357 -21.63 5.07 -11.69
C ARG A 357 -21.19 3.68 -11.28
N PHE A 358 -20.76 2.88 -12.27
CA PHE A 358 -20.15 1.58 -12.00
C PHE A 358 -18.92 1.74 -11.10
N HIS A 359 -18.85 0.95 -10.04
CA HIS A 359 -17.80 0.96 -9.04
C HIS A 359 -16.87 -0.23 -9.17
N VAL A 360 -17.38 -1.45 -9.05
CA VAL A 360 -16.56 -2.66 -8.95
C VAL A 360 -17.39 -3.90 -9.29
N PHE A 361 -16.74 -4.95 -9.79
CA PHE A 361 -17.37 -6.28 -9.86
C PHE A 361 -17.21 -7.02 -8.54
N LEU A 362 -18.19 -7.83 -8.15
CA LEU A 362 -18.15 -8.67 -6.94
C LEU A 362 -17.85 -7.87 -5.64
N PRO A 363 -18.61 -6.80 -5.33
CA PRO A 363 -18.31 -5.88 -4.24
C PRO A 363 -18.20 -6.55 -2.86
N HIS A 364 -19.09 -7.51 -2.58
CA HIS A 364 -19.16 -8.17 -1.27
C HIS A 364 -17.99 -9.13 -0.95
N VAL A 365 -17.13 -9.42 -1.92
CA VAL A 365 -15.86 -10.11 -1.67
C VAL A 365 -14.86 -9.18 -0.97
N HIS A 366 -14.99 -7.86 -1.17
CA HIS A 366 -14.09 -6.86 -0.62
C HIS A 366 -14.58 -6.30 0.71
N ASP A 367 -15.80 -5.76 0.72
CA ASP A 367 -16.47 -5.22 1.89
C ASP A 367 -17.98 -5.36 1.66
N ARG A 368 -18.70 -5.88 2.66
CA ARG A 368 -20.16 -6.05 2.58
C ARG A 368 -20.90 -4.72 2.45
N ARG A 369 -20.26 -3.61 2.80
CA ARG A 369 -20.79 -2.24 2.72
C ARG A 369 -20.60 -1.59 1.35
N MET A 370 -19.91 -2.26 0.41
CA MET A 370 -19.77 -1.80 -0.98
C MET A 370 -20.88 -2.38 -1.88
N SER A 371 -21.15 -1.71 -2.99
CA SER A 371 -22.02 -2.19 -4.06
C SER A 371 -21.34 -2.04 -5.44
N GLU A 372 -21.92 -2.66 -6.46
CA GLU A 372 -21.44 -2.59 -7.85
C GLU A 372 -21.55 -1.17 -8.41
N TYR A 373 -22.43 -0.34 -7.86
CA TYR A 373 -22.65 1.02 -8.30
C TYR A 373 -22.62 2.01 -7.13
N VAL A 374 -22.14 3.22 -7.43
CA VAL A 374 -22.28 4.41 -6.60
C VAL A 374 -23.38 5.27 -7.21
N SER A 375 -24.34 5.66 -6.39
CA SER A 375 -25.50 6.44 -6.79
C SER A 375 -25.44 7.81 -6.15
N ILE A 376 -25.78 8.83 -6.95
CA ILE A 376 -25.79 10.23 -6.55
C ILE A 376 -27.23 10.70 -6.62
N TYR A 377 -27.75 11.14 -5.49
CA TYR A 377 -29.06 11.73 -5.36
C TYR A 377 -28.93 13.24 -5.19
N HIS A 378 -29.89 13.99 -5.71
CA HIS A 378 -30.00 15.43 -5.53
C HIS A 378 -31.41 15.80 -5.07
N ASP A 379 -31.53 16.90 -4.36
CA ASP A 379 -32.84 17.48 -4.05
C ASP A 379 -33.55 17.83 -5.38
N CYS A 380 -34.74 17.24 -5.60
CA CYS A 380 -35.50 17.41 -6.85
C CYS A 380 -35.88 18.89 -7.06
N ASP A 381 -36.01 19.67 -5.98
CA ASP A 381 -36.41 21.07 -6.05
C ASP A 381 -35.28 21.99 -6.56
N LEU A 382 -34.05 21.47 -6.73
CA LEU A 382 -32.93 22.21 -7.34
C LEU A 382 -33.00 22.28 -8.88
N GLN A 383 -33.95 21.57 -9.52
CA GLN A 383 -34.18 21.65 -10.98
C GLN A 383 -35.16 22.76 -11.40
N GLN A 384 -35.72 23.51 -10.46
CA GLN A 384 -36.46 24.76 -10.70
C GLN A 384 -35.57 25.97 -10.44
#